data_AF-A0A1X9YYP1-F1
#
_entry.id   AF-A0A1X9YYP1-F1
#
_cell.length_a   1.000
_cell.length_b   1.000
_cell.length_c   1.000
_cell.angle_alpha   90.00
_cell.angle_beta   90.00
_cell.angle_gamma   90.00
#
_symmetry.space_group_name_H-M   'P 1'
#
loop_
_entity.id
_entity.type
_entity.pdbx_description
1 polymer ?
#
loop_
_entity_poly.entity_id
_entity_poly.type
_entity_poly.pdbx_seq_one_letter_code
_entity_poly.pdbx_strand_id
1 'polypeptide(L)'
;MADRPDIANNTHAAVLIGAGLTSYFLNENRPKTALIPPAAGGALLLLSPGVKSGDKAVAHAAVGVTALLGVMTGVLFSKAIAPSEAAKQKFKPEVRQRRAGVFGLMTLTSAAAVGVYVAGFIRKRKQQEV
;
A
#
# COMPACT_ATOMS: atom_id res chain seq x y z
N MET A 1 18.13 2.60 3.19
CA MET A 1 16.78 1.97 3.20
C MET A 1 16.73 0.66 2.42
N ALA A 2 17.37 0.52 1.26
CA ALA A 2 17.40 -0.76 0.51
C ALA A 2 17.87 -1.97 1.34
N ASP A 3 18.74 -1.73 2.33
CA ASP A 3 19.27 -2.78 3.24
C ASP A 3 18.36 -3.02 4.46
N ARG A 4 17.25 -2.27 4.57
CA ARG A 4 16.22 -2.37 5.62
C ARG A 4 14.82 -2.37 5.01
N PRO A 5 14.47 -3.39 4.20
CA PRO A 5 13.15 -3.51 3.60
C PRO A 5 12.02 -3.66 4.65
N ASP A 6 12.36 -4.11 5.86
CA ASP A 6 11.45 -4.18 7.01
C ASP A 6 10.86 -2.80 7.38
N ILE A 7 11.66 -1.74 7.30
CA ILE A 7 11.20 -0.38 7.62
C ILE A 7 10.21 0.11 6.57
N ALA A 8 10.48 -0.13 5.28
CA ALA A 8 9.59 0.25 4.19
C ALA A 8 8.27 -0.52 4.25
N ASN A 9 8.34 -1.83 4.51
CA ASN A 9 7.18 -2.69 4.75
C ASN A 9 6.31 -2.16 5.89
N ASN A 10 6.91 -1.88 7.05
CA ASN A 10 6.18 -1.46 8.24
C ASN A 10 5.56 -0.06 8.06
N THR A 11 6.28 0.85 7.39
CA THR A 11 5.76 2.18 7.05
C THR A 11 4.54 2.07 6.14
N HIS A 12 4.64 1.28 5.07
CA HIS A 12 3.51 1.09 4.16
C HIS A 12 2.33 0.39 4.85
N ALA A 13 2.60 -0.63 5.68
CA ALA A 13 1.58 -1.32 6.45
C ALA A 13 0.83 -0.37 7.42
N ALA A 14 1.56 0.49 8.13
CA ALA A 14 0.97 1.50 9.00
C ALA A 14 0.06 2.47 8.22
N VAL A 15 0.48 2.86 7.02
CA VAL A 15 -0.32 3.71 6.13
C VAL A 15 -1.60 3.00 5.68
N LEU A 16 -1.52 1.73 5.27
CA LEU A 16 -2.70 0.95 4.88
C LEU A 16 -3.72 0.85 6.02
N ILE A 17 -3.24 0.60 7.25
CA ILE A 17 -4.07 0.55 8.45
C ILE A 17 -4.68 1.91 8.73
N GLY A 18 -3.87 2.96 8.89
CA GLY A 18 -4.34 4.28 9.27
C GLY A 18 -5.31 4.86 8.23
N ALA A 19 -4.94 4.82 6.96
CA ALA A 19 -5.74 5.39 5.88
C ALA A 19 -7.01 4.57 5.60
N GLY A 20 -6.95 3.23 5.73
CA GLY A 20 -8.13 2.37 5.58
C GLY A 20 -9.14 2.53 6.72
N LEU A 21 -8.67 2.54 7.96
CA LEU A 21 -9.52 2.81 9.14
C LEU A 21 -10.11 4.22 9.09
N THR A 22 -9.33 5.22 8.67
CA THR A 22 -9.83 6.59 8.44
C THR A 22 -10.97 6.59 7.42
N SER A 23 -10.82 5.86 6.30
CA SER A 23 -11.87 5.73 5.28
C SER A 23 -13.12 5.02 5.80
N TYR A 24 -12.96 4.03 6.68
CA TYR A 24 -14.05 3.29 7.30
C TYR A 24 -14.84 4.14 8.31
N PHE A 25 -14.16 4.78 9.26
CA PHE A 25 -14.81 5.53 10.35
C PHE A 25 -15.37 6.89 9.92
N LEU A 26 -14.75 7.56 8.92
CA LEU A 26 -15.25 8.83 8.38
C LEU A 26 -16.34 8.66 7.30
N ASN A 27 -16.81 7.45 7.08
CA ASN A 27 -17.91 7.15 6.17
C ASN A 27 -19.10 6.63 6.98
N GLU A 28 -20.23 7.33 6.92
CA GLU A 28 -21.46 6.96 7.65
C GLU A 28 -21.90 5.52 7.33
N ASN A 29 -21.73 5.09 6.08
CA ASN A 29 -22.11 3.76 5.62
C ASN A 29 -21.12 2.66 6.06
N ARG A 30 -19.98 3.02 6.66
CA ARG A 30 -18.94 2.10 7.16
C ARG A 30 -18.69 0.91 6.23
N PRO A 31 -18.26 1.15 4.98
CA PRO A 31 -18.17 0.10 3.97
C PRO A 31 -17.12 -0.93 4.38
N LYS A 32 -17.51 -2.21 4.48
CA LYS A 32 -16.61 -3.32 4.83
C LYS A 32 -15.37 -3.40 3.93
N THR A 33 -15.48 -2.96 2.68
CA THR A 33 -14.35 -2.91 1.73
C THR A 33 -13.23 -1.95 2.17
N ALA A 34 -13.52 -0.95 3.02
CA ALA A 34 -12.48 -0.09 3.59
C ALA A 34 -11.61 -0.80 4.66
N LEU A 35 -12.00 -2.01 5.09
CA LEU A 35 -11.20 -2.85 5.99
C LEU A 35 -10.20 -3.76 5.25
N ILE A 36 -10.24 -3.81 3.91
CA ILE A 36 -9.27 -4.56 3.11
C ILE A 36 -7.84 -4.02 3.31
N PRO A 37 -7.57 -2.70 3.18
CA PRO A 37 -6.23 -2.17 3.42
C PRO A 37 -5.71 -2.43 4.85
N PRO A 38 -6.49 -2.20 5.94
CA PRO A 38 -6.03 -2.51 7.29
C PRO A 38 -5.73 -3.99 7.51
N ALA A 39 -6.56 -4.90 7.00
CA ALA A 39 -6.28 -6.33 7.09
C ALA A 39 -4.98 -6.70 6.37
N ALA A 40 -4.76 -6.14 5.18
CA ALA A 40 -3.53 -6.34 4.43
C ALA A 40 -2.30 -5.72 5.12
N GLY A 41 -2.43 -4.54 5.71
CA GLY A 41 -1.39 -3.92 6.53
C GLY A 41 -1.04 -4.78 7.74
N GLY A 42 -2.04 -5.35 8.43
CA GLY A 42 -1.82 -6.32 9.50
C GLY A 42 -1.02 -7.54 9.02
N ALA A 43 -1.39 -8.11 7.87
CA ALA A 43 -0.65 -9.22 7.27
C ALA A 43 0.81 -8.85 6.94
N LEU A 44 1.04 -7.66 6.36
CA LEU A 44 2.40 -7.19 6.08
C LEU A 44 3.24 -7.02 7.35
N LEU A 45 2.65 -6.57 8.47
CA LEU A 45 3.35 -6.52 9.75
C LEU A 45 3.72 -7.91 10.27
N LEU A 46 2.84 -8.90 10.09
CA LEU A 46 3.14 -10.30 10.45
C LEU A 46 4.31 -10.89 9.64
N LEU A 47 4.50 -10.44 8.40
CA LEU A 47 5.64 -10.83 7.55
C LEU A 47 6.94 -10.09 7.91
N SER A 48 6.87 -9.00 8.67
CA SER A 48 8.01 -8.13 8.97
C SER A 48 9.22 -8.84 9.59
N PRO A 49 9.06 -9.78 10.56
CA PRO A 49 10.20 -10.53 11.09
C PRO A 49 10.95 -11.33 10.02
N GLY A 50 10.23 -11.95 9.08
CA GLY A 50 10.83 -12.71 7.98
C GLY A 50 11.47 -11.80 6.92
N VAL A 51 10.88 -10.63 6.65
CA VAL A 51 11.53 -9.61 5.81
C VAL A 51 12.84 -9.14 6.44
N LYS A 52 12.83 -8.90 7.76
CA LYS A 52 14.00 -8.43 8.52
C LYS A 52 15.10 -9.49 8.61
N SER A 53 14.77 -10.78 8.71
CA SER A 53 15.75 -11.87 8.70
C SER A 53 16.37 -12.12 7.32
N GLY A 54 15.85 -11.48 6.27
CA GLY A 54 16.35 -11.65 4.90
C GLY A 54 15.85 -12.91 4.22
N ASP A 55 14.77 -13.52 4.74
CA ASP A 55 14.10 -14.66 4.11
C ASP A 55 13.62 -14.27 2.71
N LYS A 56 14.12 -14.98 1.70
CA LYS A 56 13.85 -14.67 0.30
C LYS A 56 12.37 -14.89 -0.04
N ALA A 57 11.77 -15.98 0.43
CA ALA A 57 10.37 -16.32 0.12
C ALA A 57 9.43 -15.29 0.76
N VAL A 58 9.66 -14.95 2.02
CA VAL A 58 8.86 -13.94 2.74
C VAL A 58 9.01 -12.56 2.09
N ALA A 59 10.23 -12.17 1.69
CA ALA A 59 10.44 -10.90 1.00
C ALA A 59 9.71 -10.82 -0.35
N HIS A 60 9.69 -11.91 -1.13
CA HIS A 60 8.93 -11.97 -2.39
C HIS A 60 7.42 -11.95 -2.17
N ALA A 61 6.93 -12.62 -1.12
CA ALA A 61 5.52 -12.55 -0.74
C ALA A 61 5.13 -11.12 -0.34
N ALA A 62 5.91 -10.47 0.52
CA ALA A 62 5.64 -9.12 1.01
C ALA A 62 5.65 -8.08 -0.12
N VAL A 63 6.66 -8.11 -1.02
CA VAL A 63 6.69 -7.20 -2.17
C VAL A 63 5.56 -7.50 -3.16
N GLY A 64 5.19 -8.76 -3.38
CA GLY A 64 4.10 -9.15 -4.27
C GLY A 64 2.75 -8.63 -3.77
N VAL A 65 2.46 -8.81 -2.49
CA VAL A 65 1.26 -8.24 -1.83
C VAL A 65 1.28 -6.72 -1.92
N THR A 66 2.41 -6.09 -1.61
CA THR A 66 2.57 -4.63 -1.68
C THR A 66 2.32 -4.10 -3.08
N ALA A 67 2.87 -4.74 -4.12
CA ALA A 67 2.72 -4.35 -5.51
C ALA A 67 1.26 -4.51 -5.99
N LEU A 68 0.60 -5.62 -5.66
CA LEU A 68 -0.79 -5.85 -5.99
C LEU A 68 -1.70 -4.77 -5.37
N LEU A 69 -1.49 -4.46 -4.08
CA LEU A 69 -2.22 -3.39 -3.40
C LEU A 69 -1.89 -2.01 -3.98
N GLY A 70 -0.65 -1.79 -4.40
CA GLY A 70 -0.23 -0.57 -5.10
C GLY A 70 -1.02 -0.34 -6.37
N VAL A 71 -1.16 -1.38 -7.20
CA VAL A 71 -1.98 -1.33 -8.42
C VAL A 71 -3.45 -1.08 -8.09
N MET A 72 -4.02 -1.81 -7.13
CA MET A 72 -5.43 -1.65 -6.74
C MET A 72 -5.72 -0.22 -6.23
N THR A 73 -4.89 0.28 -5.31
CA THR A 73 -5.04 1.63 -4.76
C THR A 73 -4.77 2.69 -5.83
N GLY A 74 -3.84 2.45 -6.75
CA GLY A 74 -3.55 3.34 -7.87
C GLY A 74 -4.75 3.48 -8.81
N VAL A 75 -5.41 2.38 -9.15
CA VAL A 75 -6.66 2.42 -9.94
C VAL A 75 -7.76 3.20 -9.23
N LEU A 76 -7.91 3.01 -7.91
CA LEU A 76 -8.90 3.73 -7.11
C LEU A 76 -8.57 5.22 -6.97
N PHE A 77 -7.29 5.56 -6.87
CA PHE A 77 -6.79 6.92 -6.88
C PHE A 77 -7.09 7.61 -8.21
N SER A 78 -6.76 6.97 -9.35
CA SER A 78 -7.05 7.49 -10.69
C SER A 78 -8.55 7.78 -10.87
N LYS A 79 -9.42 6.86 -10.41
CA LYS A 79 -10.88 7.08 -10.43
C LYS A 79 -11.35 8.21 -9.52
N ALA A 80 -10.59 8.55 -8.48
CA ALA A 80 -10.92 9.64 -7.56
C ALA A 80 -10.49 11.01 -8.12
N ILE A 81 -9.32 11.09 -8.79
CA ILE A 81 -8.80 12.35 -9.36
C ILE A 81 -9.34 12.65 -10.76
N ALA A 82 -9.69 11.61 -11.54
CA ALA A 82 -10.34 11.72 -12.84
C ALA A 82 -11.69 10.98 -12.82
N PRO A 83 -12.67 11.48 -12.06
CA PRO A 83 -13.96 10.80 -11.87
C PRO A 83 -14.83 10.88 -13.12
N SER A 84 -15.50 9.78 -13.46
CA SER A 84 -16.53 9.76 -14.50
C SER A 84 -17.76 10.58 -14.10
N GLU A 85 -18.61 10.91 -15.08
CA GLU A 85 -19.87 11.64 -14.83
C GLU A 85 -20.77 10.91 -13.82
N ALA A 86 -20.89 9.58 -13.94
CA ALA A 86 -21.62 8.76 -12.98
C ALA A 86 -21.04 8.88 -11.55
N ALA A 87 -19.72 9.00 -11.39
CA ALA A 87 -19.09 9.18 -10.10
C ALA A 87 -19.27 10.60 -9.55
N LYS A 88 -19.30 11.62 -10.41
CA LYS A 88 -19.62 13.02 -10.05
C LYS A 88 -21.04 13.15 -9.49
N GLN A 89 -22.00 12.45 -10.09
CA GLN A 89 -23.39 12.42 -9.62
C GLN A 89 -23.52 11.63 -8.30
N LYS A 90 -22.78 10.53 -8.14
CA LYS A 90 -22.87 9.66 -6.97
C LYS A 90 -22.17 10.22 -5.72
N PHE A 91 -21.07 10.95 -5.87
CA PHE A 91 -20.24 11.37 -4.74
C PHE A 91 -20.05 12.88 -4.70
N LYS A 92 -20.34 13.47 -3.52
CA LYS A 92 -20.04 14.86 -3.23
C LYS A 92 -18.54 15.17 -3.43
N PRO A 93 -18.16 16.40 -3.84
CA PRO A 93 -16.77 16.78 -4.06
C PRO A 93 -15.84 16.45 -2.88
N GLU A 94 -16.29 16.67 -1.65
CA GLU A 94 -15.50 16.47 -0.42
C GLU A 94 -15.17 14.99 -0.20
N VAL A 95 -16.14 14.10 -0.47
CA VAL A 95 -15.94 12.65 -0.40
C VAL A 95 -14.93 12.20 -1.47
N ARG A 96 -14.97 12.79 -2.66
CA ARG A 96 -14.02 12.48 -3.73
C ARG A 96 -12.60 12.93 -3.37
N GLN A 97 -12.43 14.15 -2.86
CA GLN A 97 -11.14 14.64 -2.38
C GLN A 97 -10.56 13.77 -1.26
N ARG A 98 -11.37 13.39 -0.27
CA ARG A 98 -10.94 12.47 0.80
C ARG A 98 -10.47 11.13 0.24
N ARG A 99 -11.23 10.55 -0.70
CA ARG A 99 -10.84 9.29 -1.35
C ARG A 99 -9.55 9.43 -2.15
N ALA A 100 -9.36 10.55 -2.86
CA ALA A 100 -8.13 10.84 -3.57
C ALA A 100 -6.94 10.92 -2.61
N GLY A 101 -7.07 11.62 -1.48
CA GLY A 101 -6.01 11.72 -0.47
C GLY A 101 -5.66 10.35 0.13
N VAL A 102 -6.67 9.57 0.55
CA VAL A 102 -6.49 8.23 1.13
C VAL A 102 -5.82 7.28 0.14
N PHE A 103 -6.38 7.13 -1.06
CA PHE A 103 -5.82 6.19 -2.05
C PHE A 103 -4.48 6.67 -2.59
N GLY A 104 -4.31 7.97 -2.80
CA GLY A 104 -3.04 8.56 -3.22
C GLY A 104 -1.91 8.27 -2.23
N LEU A 105 -2.16 8.45 -0.93
CA LEU A 105 -1.16 8.13 0.11
C LEU A 105 -0.80 6.64 0.12
N MET A 106 -1.78 5.75 0.00
CA MET A 106 -1.54 4.30 -0.08
C MET A 106 -0.72 3.94 -1.33
N THR A 107 -1.03 4.53 -2.49
CA THR A 107 -0.31 4.27 -3.75
C THR A 107 1.12 4.76 -3.69
N LEU A 108 1.36 5.99 -3.21
CA LEU A 108 2.69 6.56 -3.12
C LEU A 108 3.60 5.75 -2.19
N THR A 109 3.07 5.35 -1.03
CA THR A 109 3.84 4.56 -0.06
C THR A 109 4.08 3.13 -0.55
N SER A 110 3.13 2.55 -1.30
CA SER A 110 3.33 1.26 -1.97
C SER A 110 4.46 1.35 -3.01
N ALA A 111 4.42 2.36 -3.90
CA ALA A 111 5.45 2.56 -4.91
C ALA A 111 6.84 2.74 -4.27
N ALA A 112 6.93 3.53 -3.19
CA ALA A 112 8.17 3.69 -2.43
C ALA A 112 8.64 2.37 -1.82
N ALA A 113 7.76 1.58 -1.21
CA ALA A 113 8.11 0.30 -0.60
C ALA A 113 8.57 -0.72 -1.65
N VAL A 114 7.86 -0.86 -2.78
CA VAL A 114 8.28 -1.69 -3.91
C VAL A 114 9.65 -1.24 -4.43
N GLY A 115 9.87 0.07 -4.59
CA GLY A 115 11.17 0.62 -4.99
C GLY A 115 12.30 0.19 -4.05
N VAL A 116 12.07 0.22 -2.74
CA VAL A 116 13.05 -0.26 -1.74
C VAL A 116 13.32 -1.76 -1.88
N TYR A 117 12.29 -2.58 -2.05
CA TYR A 117 12.46 -4.03 -2.27
C TYR A 117 13.25 -4.34 -3.54
N VAL A 118 12.87 -3.75 -4.67
CA VAL A 118 13.52 -3.97 -5.96
C VAL A 118 14.98 -3.52 -5.91
N ALA A 119 15.26 -2.34 -5.34
CA ALA A 119 16.63 -1.87 -5.15
C ALA A 119 17.45 -2.82 -4.27
N GLY A 120 16.85 -3.35 -3.19
CA GLY A 120 17.46 -4.34 -2.32
C GLY A 120 17.81 -5.64 -3.05
N PHE A 121 16.90 -6.17 -3.87
CA PHE A 121 17.15 -7.37 -4.66
C PHE A 121 18.27 -7.19 -5.69
N ILE A 122 18.28 -6.05 -6.40
CA ILE A 122 19.33 -5.74 -7.38
C ILE A 122 20.70 -5.67 -6.69
N ARG A 123 20.81 -5.00 -5.53
CA ARG A 123 22.07 -4.91 -4.78
C ARG A 123 22.56 -6.27 -4.32
N LYS A 124 21.69 -7.09 -3.74
CA LYS A 124 22.05 -8.43 -3.26
C LYS A 124 22.54 -9.33 -4.40
N ARG A 125 21.93 -9.22 -5.59
CA ARG A 125 22.39 -9.94 -6.78
C ARG A 125 23.79 -9.49 -7.21
N LYS A 126 24.04 -8.18 -7.29
CA LYS A 126 25.36 -7.64 -7.69
C LYS A 126 26.48 -8.09 -6.75
N GLN A 127 26.21 -8.20 -5.45
CA GLN A 127 27.19 -8.68 -4.46
C GLN A 127 27.51 -10.17 -4.58
N GLN A 128 26.68 -10.96 -5.26
CA GLN A 128 26.94 -12.39 -5.51
C GLN A 128 27.72 -12.63 -6.81
N GLU A 129 27.83 -11.61 -7.67
CA GLU A 129 28.55 -11.64 -8.94
C GLU A 129 30.02 -11.18 -8.80
N VAL A 130 30.44 -10.73 -7.61
CA VAL A 130 31.80 -10.28 -7.24
C VAL A 130 32.44 -11.29 -6.29
#